data_AF-A0A2A4PAW3-F1
#
_entry.id   AF-A0A2A4PAW3-F1
#
_cell.length_a   1.000
_cell.length_b   1.000
_cell.length_c   1.000
_cell.angle_alpha   90.00
_cell.angle_beta   90.00
_cell.angle_gamma   90.00
#
_symmetry.space_group_name_H-M   'P 1'
#
loop_
_entity.id
_entity.type
_entity.pdbx_description
1 polymer ?
#
loop_
_entity_poly.entity_id
_entity_poly.type
_entity_poly.pdbx_seq_one_letter_code
_entity_poly.pdbx_strand_id
1 'polypeptide(L)' 'MRYIDLKGPEGNAIVLWGIAIDLAKKAKTEIFGFDPKSEKDSIYQKFETMPYEETVKFIRDNYPQYVRLHGDDWEVIDDE' A
#
# COMPACT_ATOMS: atom_id res chain seq x y z
N MET A 1 -10.16 9.82 5.23
CA MET A 1 -9.33 8.63 5.50
C MET A 1 -10.01 7.45 4.85
N ARG A 2 -9.33 6.75 3.95
CA ARG A 2 -9.87 5.56 3.25
C ARG A 2 -9.63 4.33 4.11
N TYR A 3 -10.58 3.40 4.12
CA TYR A 3 -10.46 2.11 4.79
C TYR A 3 -10.20 1.04 3.75
N ILE A 4 -9.30 0.10 4.04
CA ILE A 4 -8.97 -1.01 3.14
C ILE A 4 -8.99 -2.29 3.98
N ASP A 5 -9.83 -3.23 3.57
CA ASP A 5 -9.87 -4.57 4.13
C ASP A 5 -8.87 -5.47 3.38
N LEU A 6 -7.83 -5.92 4.10
CA LEU A 6 -6.79 -6.81 3.57
C LEU A 6 -7.30 -8.23 3.28
N LYS A 7 -8.40 -8.66 3.90
CA LYS A 7 -9.05 -9.96 3.64
C LYS A 7 -10.05 -9.87 2.47
N GLY A 8 -10.42 -8.66 2.08
CA GLY A 8 -11.31 -8.37 0.96
C GLY A 8 -10.59 -8.23 -0.39
N PRO A 9 -11.34 -7.95 -1.48
CA PRO A 9 -10.76 -7.77 -2.82
C PRO A 9 -9.79 -6.58 -2.91
N GLU A 10 -9.92 -5.58 -2.03
CA GLU A 10 -9.01 -4.44 -1.95
C GLU A 10 -7.65 -4.79 -1.31
N GLY A 11 -7.58 -5.92 -0.60
CA GLY A 11 -6.36 -6.50 -0.04
C GLY A 11 -5.49 -7.26 -1.04
N ASN A 12 -5.83 -7.25 -2.33
CA ASN A 12 -4.96 -7.84 -3.34
C ASN A 12 -3.68 -6.99 -3.53
N ALA A 13 -2.53 -7.65 -3.66
CA ALA A 13 -1.23 -6.98 -3.84
C ALA A 13 -1.23 -5.92 -4.94
N ILE A 14 -1.79 -6.21 -6.12
CA ILE A 14 -1.83 -5.29 -7.27
C ILE A 14 -2.67 -4.05 -6.93
N VAL A 15 -3.79 -4.26 -6.21
CA VAL A 15 -4.65 -3.16 -5.78
C VAL A 15 -3.93 -2.28 -4.76
N LEU A 16 -3.25 -2.88 -3.78
CA LEU A 16 -2.45 -2.16 -2.80
C LEU A 16 -1.31 -1.37 -3.45
N TRP A 17 -0.62 -1.92 -4.46
CA TRP A 17 0.39 -1.19 -5.23
C TRP A 17 -0.19 0.04 -5.91
N GLY A 18 -1.34 -0.12 -6.58
CA GLY A 18 -2.04 0.99 -7.21
C GLY A 18 -2.42 2.08 -6.20
N ILE A 19 -2.88 1.68 -5.01
CA ILE A 19 -3.22 2.59 -3.92
C ILE A 19 -1.98 3.31 -3.39
N ALA A 20 -0.88 2.61 -3.16
CA ALA A 20 0.38 3.19 -2.69
C ALA A 20 0.89 4.28 -3.66
N ILE A 21 0.82 4.01 -4.98
CA ILE A 21 1.21 4.96 -6.03
C ILE A 21 0.27 6.17 -6.06
N ASP A 22 -1.04 5.97 -5.92
CA ASP A 22 -1.99 7.08 -5.90
C ASP A 22 -1.79 7.98 -4.67
N LEU A 23 -1.56 7.37 -3.50
CA LEU A 23 -1.24 8.08 -2.26
C LEU A 23 0.07 8.88 -2.39
N ALA A 24 1.10 8.30 -3.02
CA ALA A 24 2.36 8.99 -3.37
C ALA A 24 2.11 10.33 -4.06
N LYS A 25 1.32 10.26 -5.15
CA LYS A 25 1.03 11.39 -6.02
C LYS A 25 0.25 12.46 -5.28
N LYS A 26 -0.69 12.03 -4.43
CA LYS A 26 -1.51 12.93 -3.63
C LYS A 26 -0.70 13.63 -2.53
N ALA A 27 0.19 12.89 -1.87
CA ALA A 27 1.08 13.43 -0.83
C ALA A 27 2.21 14.28 -1.42
N LYS A 28 2.48 14.16 -2.73
CA LYS A 28 3.65 14.76 -3.41
C LYS A 28 4.96 14.37 -2.72
N THR A 29 5.02 13.14 -2.24
CA THR A 29 6.17 12.60 -1.52
C THR A 29 6.92 11.67 -2.45
N GLU A 30 8.25 11.80 -2.47
CA GLU A 30 9.11 10.86 -3.18
C GLU A 30 8.98 9.47 -2.54
N ILE A 31 8.74 8.45 -3.37
CA ILE A 31 8.73 7.05 -2.90
C ILE A 31 9.90 6.33 -3.55
N PHE A 32 10.67 5.59 -2.74
CA PHE A 32 11.86 4.86 -3.21
C PHE A 32 12.88 5.76 -3.94
N GLY A 33 12.89 7.07 -3.63
CA GLY A 33 13.73 8.05 -4.31
C GLY A 33 13.24 8.49 -5.70
N PHE A 34 12.00 8.15 -6.07
CA PHE A 34 11.38 8.52 -7.34
C PHE A 34 10.30 9.59 -7.15
N ASP A 35 10.22 10.54 -8.09
CA ASP A 35 9.07 11.44 -8.17
C ASP A 35 7.86 10.68 -8.75
N PRO A 36 6.76 10.54 -7.99
CA PRO A 36 5.61 9.76 -8.40
C PRO A 36 4.87 10.29 -9.64
N LYS A 37 5.17 11.51 -10.10
CA LYS A 37 4.62 12.05 -11.34
C LYS A 37 5.43 11.70 -12.58
N SER A 38 6.76 11.84 -12.52
CA SER A 38 7.63 11.61 -13.68
C SER A 38 8.07 10.15 -13.82
N GLU A 39 8.13 9.40 -12.73
CA GLU A 39 8.79 8.08 -12.69
C GLU A 39 7.79 6.96 -12.33
N LYS A 40 6.57 7.07 -12.85
CA LYS A 40 5.48 6.13 -12.56
C LYS A 40 5.88 4.67 -12.86
N ASP A 41 6.58 4.42 -13.96
CA ASP A 41 6.95 3.05 -14.37
C ASP A 41 8.00 2.45 -13.45
N SER A 42 8.98 3.25 -13.00
CA SER A 42 10.01 2.83 -12.05
C SER A 42 9.41 2.46 -10.69
N ILE A 43 8.44 3.24 -10.23
CA ILE A 43 7.73 2.95 -8.98
C ILE A 43 6.88 1.68 -9.12
N TYR A 44 6.19 1.50 -10.26
CA TYR A 44 5.40 0.29 -10.51
C TYR A 44 6.28 -0.96 -10.51
N GLN A 45 7.44 -0.93 -11.18
CA GLN A 45 8.41 -2.03 -11.17
C GLN A 45 8.94 -2.35 -9.76
N LYS A 46 9.16 -1.32 -8.93
CA LYS A 46 9.54 -1.54 -7.53
C LYS A 46 8.46 -2.25 -6.74
N PHE A 47 7.21 -1.83 -6.89
CA PHE A 47 6.09 -2.52 -6.24
C PHE A 47 5.87 -3.93 -6.78
N GLU A 48 6.03 -4.17 -8.08
CA GLU A 48 5.89 -5.49 -8.69
C GLU A 48 6.85 -6.54 -8.11
N THR A 49 8.02 -6.09 -7.65
CA THR A 49 9.02 -6.96 -7.01
C THR A 49 8.96 -6.94 -5.48
N MET A 50 8.09 -6.12 -4.90
CA MET A 50 7.92 -5.99 -3.46
C MET A 50 6.96 -7.06 -2.93
N PRO A 51 7.34 -7.80 -1.87
CA PRO A 51 6.43 -8.72 -1.19
C PRO A 51 5.15 -8.04 -0.73
N TYR A 52 4.08 -8.82 -0.61
CA TYR A 52 2.78 -8.32 -0.16
C TYR A 52 2.86 -7.66 1.21
N GLU A 53 3.51 -8.34 2.16
CA GLU A 53 3.67 -7.91 3.55
C GLU A 53 4.49 -6.61 3.63
N GLU A 54 5.52 -6.48 2.79
CA GLU A 54 6.30 -5.24 2.70
C GLU A 54 5.46 -4.10 2.10
N THR A 55 4.58 -4.39 1.15
CA THR A 55 3.64 -3.41 0.59
C THR A 55 2.66 -2.91 1.65
N VAL A 56 2.06 -3.83 2.41
CA VAL A 56 1.13 -3.53 3.51
C VAL A 56 1.83 -2.66 4.55
N LYS A 57 3.01 -3.08 4.99
CA LYS A 57 3.83 -2.33 5.95
C LYS A 57 4.17 -0.94 5.42
N PHE A 58 4.60 -0.84 4.16
CA PHE A 58 4.94 0.43 3.53
C PHE A 58 3.75 1.41 3.54
N ILE A 59 2.55 0.95 3.15
CA ILE A 59 1.35 1.80 3.16
C ILE A 59 0.99 2.24 4.58
N ARG A 60 1.07 1.31 5.54
CA ARG A 60 0.76 1.57 6.96
C ARG A 60 1.71 2.59 7.58
N ASP A 61 3.00 2.50 7.29
CA ASP A 61 4.04 3.35 7.87
C ASP A 61 4.07 4.74 7.22
N ASN A 62 3.84 4.85 5.90
CA ASN A 62 4.03 6.09 5.15
C ASN A 62 2.74 6.89 4.95
N TYR A 63 1.59 6.23 4.94
CA TYR A 63 0.30 6.86 4.67
C TYR A 63 -0.78 6.65 5.74
N PRO A 64 -0.45 6.60 7.05
CA PRO A 64 -1.46 6.37 8.09
C PRO A 64 -2.52 7.48 8.16
N GLN A 65 -2.17 8.71 7.76
CA GLN A 65 -3.10 9.84 7.69
C GLN A 65 -4.12 9.73 6.54
N TYR A 66 -3.83 8.91 5.52
CA TYR A 66 -4.68 8.80 4.33
C TYR A 66 -5.46 7.48 4.29
N VAL A 67 -4.87 6.39 4.77
CA VAL A 67 -5.41 5.05 4.71
C VAL A 67 -5.30 4.36 6.07
N ARG A 68 -6.35 3.62 6.42
CA ARG A 68 -6.35 2.65 7.50
C ARG A 68 -6.51 1.26 6.92
N LEU A 69 -5.52 0.40 7.12
CA LEU A 69 -5.56 -1.01 6.74
C LEU A 69 -6.17 -1.82 7.89
N HIS A 70 -7.03 -2.77 7.56
CA HIS A 70 -7.68 -3.67 8.53
C HIS A 70 -7.60 -5.12 8.06
N GLY A 71 -7.60 -6.04 9.02
CA GLY A 71 -7.13 -7.41 8.85
C GLY A 71 -5.62 -7.38 8.95
N ASP A 72 -5.03 -7.81 10.06
CA ASP A 72 -3.59 -8.02 10.13
C ASP A 72 -3.23 -9.37 9.51
N ASP A 73 -2.06 -9.44 8.87
CA ASP A 73 -1.47 -10.67 8.34
C ASP A 73 -1.29 -11.76 9.45
N TRP A 74 -1.39 -11.33 10.72
CA TRP A 74 -1.23 -12.12 11.95
C TRP A 74 -2.51 -12.25 12.79
N GLU A 75 -3.65 -11.71 12.36
CA GLU A 75 -4.92 -11.95 13.05
C GLU A 75 -5.38 -13.39 12.77
N VAL A 76 -4.88 -14.31 13.60
CA VAL A 76 -5.60 -15.53 13.93
C VAL A 76 -7.00 -15.07 14.30
N ILE A 77 -7.99 -15.51 13.53
CA ILE A 77 -9.38 -15.38 13.90
C ILE A 77 -9.49 -16.24 15.17
N ASP A 78 -9.41 -15.62 16.35
CA ASP A 78 -9.94 -16.23 17.57
C ASP A 78 -11.47 -16.21 17.39
N ASP A 79 -11.97 -17.20 16.65
CA ASP A 79 -13.36 -17.61 16.76
C ASP A 79 -13.47 -18.29 18.14
N GLU A 80 -13.86 -17.50 19.14
CA GLU A 80 -14.64 -18.01 20.28
C GLU A 80 -15.95 -18.66 19.79
#